data_AF-A0A0K8S804-F1
#
_entry.id   AF-A0A0K8S804-F1
#
_cell.length_a   1.000
_cell.length_b   1.000
_cell.length_c   1.000
_cell.angle_alpha   90.00
_cell.angle_beta   90.00
_cell.angle_gamma   90.00
#
_symmetry.space_group_name_H-M   'P 1'
#
loop_
_entity.id
_entity.type
_entity.pdbx_description
1 polymer ?
#
loop_
_entity_poly.entity_id
_entity_poly.type
_entity_poly.pdbx_seq_one_letter_code
_entity_poly.pdbx_strand_id
1 'polypeptide(L)'
;KPNFDTLVPTYFRREREKVIKERRQTIDRIMRELGFYEDDATGIIMTEMKALRLIQTHERARQGRLRAQFMKEIRSLKDKIKAEPKEEELEEGARKAALKIQKIWRGYITRRKIRKRVVEEMLLIGMLPGAYTSVAERTRAEEVKEDRRRLQEVRQEEYESALVTIRDDIKKHRGPAMMEEMGDEVRAWFMGYKDQTGKFPDMPTEEAGGSALIFSRQGQAESERSKSTAPSSKDSKKGGKGKKGVKEKEEVKKRPEDEEDLGFKMSGSSFLA
;
A
#
# COMPACT_ATOMS: atom_id res chain seq x y z
N LYS A 1 1.44 18.91 -11.55
CA LYS A 1 0.56 17.77 -11.18
C LYS A 1 0.49 17.74 -9.66
N PRO A 2 -0.70 17.72 -9.03
CA PRO A 2 -0.78 17.54 -7.59
C PRO A 2 -0.36 16.10 -7.27
N ASN A 3 0.58 15.94 -6.35
CA ASN A 3 1.01 14.64 -5.87
C ASN A 3 -0.09 14.11 -4.95
N PHE A 4 -0.85 13.11 -5.41
CA PHE A 4 -1.75 12.37 -4.54
C PHE A 4 -0.92 11.34 -3.78
N ASP A 5 -0.18 11.81 -2.78
CA ASP A 5 0.47 10.92 -1.81
C ASP A 5 -0.65 10.27 -0.98
N THR A 6 -1.14 9.13 -1.46
CA THR A 6 -2.10 8.32 -0.73
C THR A 6 -1.42 7.75 0.51
N LEU A 7 -1.79 8.28 1.68
CA LEU A 7 -1.28 7.78 2.95
C LEU A 7 -1.85 6.38 3.19
N VAL A 8 -1.02 5.35 2.91
CA VAL A 8 -1.38 3.96 3.20
C VAL A 8 -1.64 3.83 4.70
N PRO A 9 -2.86 3.41 5.13
CA PRO A 9 -3.18 3.24 6.52
C PRO A 9 -2.19 2.33 7.23
N THR A 10 -1.89 2.65 8.49
CA THR A 10 -0.81 1.99 9.23
C THR A 10 -1.04 0.50 9.45
N TYR A 11 -2.30 0.03 9.53
CA TYR A 11 -2.62 -1.38 9.74
C TYR A 11 -2.18 -2.27 8.57
N PHE A 12 -2.33 -1.82 7.30
CA PHE A 12 -1.87 -2.57 6.13
C PHE A 12 -0.36 -2.85 6.15
N ARG A 13 0.43 -1.92 6.67
CA ARG A 13 1.89 -2.10 6.81
C ARG A 13 2.25 -3.07 7.93
N ARG A 14 1.47 -3.07 9.02
CA ARG A 14 1.70 -3.93 10.20
C ARG A 14 1.28 -5.38 9.94
N GLU A 15 0.06 -5.60 9.45
CA GLU A 15 -0.44 -6.95 9.15
C GLU A 15 0.43 -7.67 8.11
N ARG A 16 1.02 -6.92 7.18
CA ARG A 16 1.92 -7.44 6.15
C ARG A 16 3.39 -7.22 6.47
N GLU A 17 3.75 -6.92 7.72
CA GLU A 17 5.13 -6.58 8.08
C GLU A 17 6.10 -7.72 7.74
N LYS A 18 5.74 -8.96 8.09
CA LYS A 18 6.51 -10.17 7.75
C LYS A 18 6.73 -10.26 6.23
N VAL A 19 5.65 -10.15 5.45
CA VAL A 19 5.69 -10.20 3.97
C VAL A 19 6.51 -9.04 3.37
N ILE A 20 6.38 -7.83 3.89
CA ILE A 20 7.14 -6.66 3.42
C ILE A 20 8.63 -6.87 3.71
N LYS A 21 8.97 -7.41 4.88
CA LYS A 21 10.34 -7.72 5.28
C LYS A 21 10.95 -8.79 4.37
N GLU A 22 10.23 -9.87 4.10
CA GLU A 22 10.65 -10.93 3.16
C GLU A 22 10.84 -10.40 1.74
N ARG A 23 9.90 -9.58 1.25
CA ARG A 23 10.02 -8.95 -0.07
C ARG A 23 11.23 -8.03 -0.15
N ARG A 24 11.48 -7.23 0.89
CA ARG A 24 12.67 -6.38 0.97
C ARG A 24 13.94 -7.21 0.93
N GLN A 25 14.04 -8.27 1.74
CA GLN A 25 15.18 -9.18 1.72
C GLN A 25 15.39 -9.83 0.35
N THR A 26 14.30 -10.22 -0.32
CA THR A 26 14.36 -10.80 -1.67
C THR A 26 14.88 -9.78 -2.69
N ILE A 27 14.38 -8.55 -2.65
CA ILE A 27 14.85 -7.46 -3.51
C ILE A 27 16.32 -7.17 -3.22
N ASP A 28 16.72 -7.07 -1.96
CA ASP A 28 18.11 -6.83 -1.57
C ASP A 28 19.04 -7.93 -2.08
N ARG A 29 18.61 -9.20 -2.00
CA ARG A 29 19.37 -10.32 -2.56
C ARG A 29 19.51 -10.20 -4.08
N ILE A 30 18.43 -9.95 -4.79
CA ILE A 30 18.44 -9.79 -6.26
C ILE A 30 19.32 -8.61 -6.68
N MET A 31 19.23 -7.49 -5.97
CA MET A 31 20.05 -6.31 -6.23
C MET A 31 21.56 -6.59 -6.01
N ARG A 32 21.91 -7.44 -5.05
CA ARG A 32 23.31 -7.91 -4.87
C ARG A 32 23.73 -8.84 -6.00
N GLU A 33 22.90 -9.81 -6.37
CA GLU A 33 23.16 -10.73 -7.48
C GLU A 33 23.34 -10.01 -8.83
N LEU A 34 22.56 -8.95 -9.06
CA LEU A 34 22.64 -8.11 -10.25
C LEU A 34 23.80 -7.08 -10.19
N GLY A 35 24.58 -7.04 -9.10
CA GLY A 35 25.72 -6.14 -8.94
C GLY A 35 25.36 -4.66 -8.78
N PHE A 36 24.12 -4.33 -8.40
CA PHE A 36 23.72 -2.94 -8.11
C PHE A 36 24.26 -2.43 -6.76
N TYR A 37 24.55 -3.34 -5.85
CA TYR A 37 25.36 -3.03 -4.68
C TYR A 37 26.82 -3.25 -5.07
N GLU A 38 27.52 -2.18 -5.44
CA GLU A 38 28.98 -2.24 -5.48
C GLU A 38 29.45 -2.40 -4.03
N ASP A 39 29.92 -3.60 -3.69
CA ASP A 39 30.77 -3.76 -2.53
C ASP A 39 32.04 -2.95 -2.83
N ASP A 40 32.08 -1.70 -2.36
CA ASP A 40 33.28 -0.84 -2.30
C ASP A 40 34.32 -1.44 -1.30
N ALA A 41 34.54 -2.75 -1.39
CA ALA A 41 35.54 -3.51 -0.64
C ALA A 41 36.93 -3.41 -1.28
N THR A 42 37.05 -2.77 -2.45
CA THR A 42 38.35 -2.36 -2.97
C THR A 42 38.76 -1.07 -2.27
N GLY A 43 39.49 -1.21 -1.16
CA GLY A 43 40.18 -0.08 -0.55
C GLY A 43 40.91 0.70 -1.66
N ILE A 44 40.67 2.01 -1.72
CA ILE A 44 41.05 2.89 -2.84
C ILE A 44 42.50 2.61 -3.25
N ILE A 45 42.71 1.84 -4.32
CA ILE A 45 44.06 1.59 -4.86
C ILE A 45 44.48 2.87 -5.56
N MET A 46 45.23 3.71 -4.84
CA MET A 46 45.77 4.95 -5.37
C MET A 46 47.05 4.64 -6.17
N THR A 47 46.95 4.67 -7.50
CA THR A 47 48.14 4.60 -8.36
C THR A 47 49.01 5.84 -8.19
N GLU A 48 50.32 5.70 -8.37
CA GLU A 48 51.30 6.78 -8.20
C GLU A 48 50.97 8.01 -9.07
N MET A 49 50.59 7.79 -10.34
CA MET A 49 50.14 8.85 -11.24
C MET A 49 48.91 9.60 -10.74
N LYS A 50 47.96 8.89 -10.09
CA LYS A 50 46.78 9.50 -9.50
C LYS A 50 47.15 10.33 -8.27
N ALA A 51 48.07 9.84 -7.44
CA ALA A 51 48.62 10.58 -6.30
C ALA A 51 49.33 11.88 -6.76
N LEU A 52 50.20 11.79 -7.76
CA LEU A 52 50.91 12.95 -8.31
C LEU A 52 49.96 14.00 -8.89
N ARG A 53 48.95 13.57 -9.68
CA ARG A 53 47.94 14.49 -10.23
C ARG A 53 47.14 15.17 -9.12
N LEU A 54 46.81 14.44 -8.05
CA LEU A 54 46.08 14.98 -6.90
C LEU A 54 46.93 16.04 -6.21
N ILE A 55 48.20 15.75 -5.89
CA ILE A 55 49.15 16.70 -5.28
C ILE A 55 49.28 17.97 -6.14
N GLN A 56 49.52 17.84 -7.45
CA GLN A 56 49.66 18.99 -8.34
C GLN A 56 48.39 19.84 -8.46
N THR A 57 47.22 19.20 -8.44
CA THR A 57 45.93 19.90 -8.48
C THR A 57 45.72 20.68 -7.19
N HIS A 58 46.00 20.06 -6.04
CA HIS A 58 45.91 20.73 -4.74
C HIS A 58 46.92 21.86 -4.59
N GLU A 59 48.15 21.70 -5.08
CA GLU A 59 49.17 22.75 -5.03
C GLU A 59 48.81 23.93 -5.96
N ARG A 60 48.33 23.67 -7.18
CA ARG A 60 47.79 24.74 -8.05
C ARG A 60 46.61 25.46 -7.41
N ALA A 61 45.71 24.73 -6.76
CA ALA A 61 44.58 25.32 -6.05
C ALA A 61 45.05 26.16 -4.85
N ARG A 62 46.06 25.70 -4.09
CA ARG A 62 46.67 26.44 -2.99
C ARG A 62 47.26 27.76 -3.48
N GLN A 63 48.06 27.72 -4.54
CA GLN A 63 48.64 28.91 -5.14
C GLN A 63 47.58 29.87 -5.69
N GLY A 64 46.54 29.34 -6.33
CA GLY A 64 45.40 30.13 -6.80
C GLY A 64 44.68 30.86 -5.65
N ARG A 65 44.43 30.16 -4.54
CA ARG A 65 43.85 30.76 -3.33
C ARG A 65 44.74 31.85 -2.74
N LEU A 66 46.05 31.60 -2.63
CA LEU A 66 47.01 32.56 -2.10
C LEU A 66 47.07 33.84 -2.97
N ARG A 67 47.16 33.69 -4.30
CA ARG A 67 47.13 34.82 -5.24
C ARG A 67 45.82 35.59 -5.17
N ALA A 68 44.69 34.89 -5.10
CA ALA A 68 43.38 35.52 -4.97
C ALA A 68 43.26 36.33 -3.66
N GLN A 69 43.78 35.80 -2.55
CA GLN A 69 43.84 36.50 -1.28
C GLN A 69 44.69 37.76 -1.38
N PHE A 70 45.92 37.68 -1.90
CA PHE A 70 46.76 38.86 -2.10
C PHE A 70 46.10 39.91 -3.02
N MET A 71 45.49 39.49 -4.13
CA MET A 71 44.76 40.40 -5.04
C MET A 71 43.50 41.00 -4.41
N LYS A 72 42.88 40.30 -3.44
CA LYS A 72 41.76 40.83 -2.66
C LYS A 72 42.25 41.89 -1.66
N GLU A 73 43.37 41.65 -1.00
CA GLU A 73 43.98 42.61 -0.07
C GLU A 73 44.44 43.89 -0.79
N ILE A 74 45.12 43.76 -1.93
CA ILE A 74 45.52 44.91 -2.75
C ILE A 74 44.30 45.73 -3.19
N ARG A 75 43.22 45.07 -3.66
CA ARG A 75 41.97 45.76 -4.02
C ARG A 75 41.33 46.43 -2.81
N SER A 76 41.25 45.75 -1.67
CA SER A 76 40.70 46.33 -0.45
C SER A 76 41.48 47.56 0.03
N LEU A 77 42.81 47.55 -0.06
CA LEU A 77 43.63 48.71 0.25
C LEU A 77 43.38 49.86 -0.72
N LYS A 78 43.32 49.56 -2.03
CA LYS A 78 43.00 50.57 -3.06
C LYS A 78 41.61 51.17 -2.88
N ASP A 79 40.63 50.35 -2.53
CA ASP A 79 39.25 50.78 -2.28
C ASP A 79 39.15 51.61 -1.00
N LYS A 80 39.87 51.24 0.07
CA LYS A 80 39.95 52.04 1.31
C LYS A 80 40.59 53.41 1.06
N ILE A 81 41.67 53.47 0.27
CA ILE A 81 42.32 54.74 -0.10
C ILE A 81 41.41 55.59 -0.99
N LYS A 82 40.58 54.97 -1.84
CA LYS A 82 39.65 55.67 -2.74
C LYS A 82 38.32 56.06 -2.08
N ALA A 83 37.93 55.34 -1.03
CA ALA A 83 36.68 55.48 -0.30
C ALA A 83 36.96 55.81 1.16
N GLU A 84 37.66 56.90 1.43
CA GLU A 84 37.47 57.66 2.66
C GLU A 84 36.27 58.60 2.47
N PRO A 85 35.03 58.17 2.74
CA PRO A 85 33.97 59.13 3.02
C PRO A 85 34.28 59.80 4.35
N LYS A 86 33.84 61.06 4.52
CA LYS A 86 33.93 61.75 5.80
C LYS A 86 33.26 60.88 6.88
N GLU A 87 33.93 60.67 8.02
CA GLU A 87 33.47 59.81 9.13
C GLU A 87 32.00 60.08 9.54
N GLU A 88 31.55 61.33 9.39
CA GLU A 88 30.18 61.78 9.68
C GLU A 88 29.09 61.05 8.87
N GLU A 89 29.32 60.74 7.58
CA GLU A 89 28.33 60.04 6.74
C GLU A 89 28.16 58.57 7.14
N LEU A 90 29.26 57.92 7.53
CA LEU A 90 29.25 56.54 8.02
C LEU A 90 28.53 56.44 9.37
N GLU A 91 28.77 57.41 10.26
CA GLU A 91 28.11 57.46 11.56
C GLU A 91 26.60 57.68 11.43
N GLU A 92 26.18 58.58 10.53
CA GLU A 92 24.76 58.82 10.27
C GLU A 92 24.07 57.59 9.66
N GLY A 93 24.74 56.90 8.73
CA GLY A 93 24.28 55.64 8.15
C GLY A 93 24.11 54.54 9.21
N ALA A 94 25.09 54.39 10.11
CA ALA A 94 25.05 53.43 11.21
C ALA A 94 23.91 53.74 12.19
N ARG A 95 23.71 55.01 12.57
CA ARG A 95 22.60 55.44 13.42
C ARG A 95 21.24 55.14 12.77
N LYS A 96 21.06 55.47 11.49
CA LYS A 96 19.83 55.16 10.72
C LYS A 96 19.56 53.65 10.65
N ALA A 97 20.59 52.83 10.45
CA ALA A 97 20.48 51.37 10.45
C ALA A 97 20.09 50.83 11.83
N ALA A 98 20.74 51.30 12.89
CA ALA A 98 20.43 50.92 14.27
C ALA A 98 18.97 51.23 14.63
N LEU A 99 18.47 52.42 14.27
CA LEU A 99 17.06 52.80 14.49
C LEU A 99 16.08 51.87 13.76
N LYS A 100 16.38 51.46 12.52
CA LYS A 100 15.55 50.50 11.77
C LYS A 100 15.52 49.13 12.48
N ILE A 101 16.67 48.62 12.89
CA ILE A 101 16.78 47.33 13.61
C ILE A 101 15.99 47.40 14.93
N GLN A 102 16.21 48.44 15.72
CA GLN A 102 15.50 48.65 16.99
C GLN A 102 13.99 48.73 16.79
N LYS A 103 13.51 49.45 15.77
CA LYS A 103 12.08 49.55 15.44
C LYS A 103 11.48 48.18 15.13
N ILE A 104 12.14 47.39 14.28
CA ILE A 104 11.67 46.04 13.91
C ILE A 104 11.66 45.12 15.14
N TRP A 105 12.72 45.16 15.95
CA TRP A 105 12.86 44.34 17.14
C TRP A 105 11.80 44.66 18.19
N ARG A 106 11.60 45.94 18.50
CA ARG A 106 10.54 46.40 19.42
C ARG A 106 9.16 45.93 18.93
N GLY A 107 8.89 46.08 17.63
CA GLY A 107 7.65 45.57 17.03
C GLY A 107 7.49 44.06 17.14
N TYR A 108 8.56 43.29 16.90
CA TYR A 108 8.55 41.83 17.03
C TYR A 108 8.25 41.39 18.47
N ILE A 109 8.94 41.98 19.46
CA ILE A 109 8.71 41.68 20.88
C ILE A 109 7.26 41.99 21.25
N THR A 110 6.74 43.15 20.87
CA THR A 110 5.36 43.53 21.18
C THR A 110 4.35 42.56 20.55
N ARG A 111 4.50 42.21 19.27
CA ARG A 111 3.64 41.21 18.61
C ARG A 111 3.74 39.83 19.24
N ARG A 112 4.91 39.42 19.70
CA ARG A 112 5.11 38.15 20.42
C ARG A 112 4.39 38.17 21.77
N LYS A 113 4.51 39.26 22.54
CA LYS A 113 3.79 39.45 23.81
C LYS A 113 2.27 39.48 23.62
N ILE A 114 1.78 40.17 22.58
CA ILE A 114 0.34 40.21 22.26
C ILE A 114 -0.16 38.82 21.88
N ARG A 115 0.52 38.10 20.96
CA ARG A 115 0.12 36.73 20.59
C ARG A 115 0.06 35.80 21.81
N LYS A 116 1.04 35.90 22.72
CA LYS A 116 1.04 35.13 23.96
C LYS A 116 -0.18 35.47 24.83
N ARG A 117 -0.46 36.76 25.07
CA ARG A 117 -1.63 37.21 25.83
C ARG A 117 -2.95 36.78 25.20
N VAL A 118 -3.07 36.87 23.86
CA VAL A 118 -4.27 36.41 23.15
C VAL A 118 -4.49 34.90 23.35
N VAL A 119 -3.42 34.10 23.30
CA VAL A 119 -3.53 32.65 23.58
C VAL A 119 -3.89 32.39 25.05
N GLU A 120 -3.28 33.12 25.99
CA GLU A 120 -3.59 33.00 27.43
C GLU A 120 -5.05 33.40 27.74
N GLU A 121 -5.55 34.47 27.12
CA GLU A 121 -6.94 34.91 27.21
C GLU A 121 -7.90 33.88 26.58
N MET A 122 -7.57 33.37 25.40
CA MET A 122 -8.35 32.29 24.76
C MET A 122 -8.37 31.03 25.63
N LEU A 123 -7.29 30.72 26.34
CA LEU A 123 -7.24 29.62 27.31
C LEU A 123 -8.13 29.92 28.54
N LEU A 124 -8.05 31.14 29.07
CA LEU A 124 -8.80 31.59 30.26
C LEU A 124 -10.31 31.59 30.01
N ILE A 125 -10.75 32.06 28.84
CA ILE A 125 -12.15 32.09 28.42
C ILE A 125 -12.64 30.71 27.95
N GLY A 126 -11.73 29.74 27.78
CA GLY A 126 -12.06 28.37 27.36
C GLY A 126 -12.29 28.19 25.87
N MET A 127 -11.82 29.12 25.03
CA MET A 127 -11.84 28.99 23.56
C MET A 127 -10.79 28.01 23.04
N LEU A 128 -9.69 27.82 23.78
CA LEU A 128 -8.68 26.81 23.51
C LEU A 128 -8.71 25.74 24.60
N PRO A 129 -8.60 24.44 24.24
CA PRO A 129 -8.45 23.41 25.25
C PRO A 129 -7.15 23.65 26.02
N GLY A 130 -7.22 23.55 27.35
CA GLY A 130 -6.04 23.52 28.20
C GLY A 130 -5.05 22.47 27.70
N ALA A 131 -3.74 22.66 27.91
CA ALA A 131 -2.73 21.61 27.69
C ALA A 131 -2.91 20.38 28.62
N TYR A 132 -4.04 20.31 29.33
CA TYR A 132 -4.47 19.24 30.20
C TYR A 132 -5.04 18.06 29.39
N THR A 133 -4.26 17.54 28.45
CA THR A 133 -4.22 16.07 28.38
C THR A 133 -3.04 15.75 29.27
N SER A 134 -3.32 15.22 30.46
CA SER A 134 -2.27 14.86 31.39
C SER A 134 -1.26 14.00 30.63
N VAL A 135 0.03 14.33 30.71
CA VAL A 135 1.09 13.50 30.11
C VAL A 135 0.91 12.03 30.53
N ALA A 136 0.39 11.79 31.75
CA ALA A 136 0.02 10.48 32.25
C ALA A 136 -1.17 9.84 31.51
N GLU A 137 -2.20 10.60 31.14
CA GLU A 137 -3.33 10.08 30.36
C GLU A 137 -2.93 9.74 28.93
N ARG A 138 -2.08 10.58 28.32
CA ARG A 138 -1.55 10.32 26.98
C ARG A 138 -0.66 9.09 26.94
N THR A 139 0.22 8.94 27.94
CA THR A 139 1.07 7.75 28.06
C THR A 139 0.24 6.50 28.30
N ARG A 140 -0.74 6.53 29.22
CA ARG A 140 -1.69 5.41 29.40
C ARG A 140 -2.45 5.07 28.12
N ALA A 141 -2.88 6.06 27.34
CA ALA A 141 -3.57 5.82 26.08
C ALA A 141 -2.66 5.15 25.04
N GLU A 142 -1.38 5.52 25.01
CA GLU A 142 -0.36 4.87 24.17
C GLU A 142 -0.09 3.43 24.62
N GLU A 143 0.03 3.18 25.92
CA GLU A 143 0.16 1.85 26.52
C GLU A 143 -1.02 0.94 26.17
N VAL A 144 -2.25 1.38 26.44
CA VAL A 144 -3.48 0.62 26.09
C VAL A 144 -3.53 0.32 24.59
N LYS A 145 -3.05 1.24 23.75
CA LYS A 145 -2.98 1.02 22.31
C LYS A 145 -1.93 -0.03 21.94
N GLU A 146 -0.76 -0.06 22.59
CA GLU A 146 0.24 -1.12 22.42
C GLU A 146 -0.26 -2.48 22.92
N ASP A 147 -0.91 -2.52 24.08
CA ASP A 147 -1.47 -3.77 24.64
C ASP A 147 -2.54 -4.35 23.73
N ARG A 148 -3.43 -3.51 23.22
CA ARG A 148 -4.43 -3.92 22.22
C ARG A 148 -3.78 -4.49 20.97
N ARG A 149 -2.65 -3.92 20.54
CA ARG A 149 -1.90 -4.41 19.37
C ARG A 149 -1.29 -5.79 19.63
N ARG A 150 -0.65 -6.00 20.78
CA ARG A 150 -0.11 -7.31 21.16
C ARG A 150 -1.21 -8.36 21.26
N LEU A 151 -2.34 -8.01 21.87
CA LEU A 151 -3.48 -8.91 21.96
C LEU A 151 -4.03 -9.28 20.57
N GLN A 152 -4.09 -8.34 19.63
CA GLN A 152 -4.50 -8.62 18.25
C GLN A 152 -3.59 -9.64 17.57
N GLU A 153 -2.27 -9.53 17.74
CA GLU A 153 -1.30 -10.48 17.18
C GLU A 153 -1.50 -11.89 17.76
N VAL A 154 -1.62 -12.01 19.08
CA VAL A 154 -1.89 -13.30 19.75
C VAL A 154 -3.21 -13.90 19.27
N ARG A 155 -4.28 -13.11 19.17
CA ARG A 155 -5.58 -13.58 18.67
C ARG A 155 -5.53 -14.03 17.21
N GLN A 156 -4.72 -13.36 16.38
CA GLN A 156 -4.53 -13.75 14.99
C GLN A 156 -3.83 -15.12 14.90
N GLU A 157 -2.79 -15.35 15.70
CA GLU A 157 -2.09 -16.64 15.75
C GLU A 157 -3.00 -17.76 16.29
N GLU A 158 -3.77 -17.49 17.35
CA GLU A 158 -4.79 -18.41 17.86
C GLU A 158 -5.81 -18.77 16.78
N TYR A 159 -6.32 -17.78 16.05
CA TYR A 159 -7.27 -18.00 14.95
C TYR A 159 -6.68 -18.86 13.82
N GLU A 160 -5.46 -18.56 13.37
CA GLU A 160 -4.79 -19.32 12.32
C GLU A 160 -4.52 -20.77 12.75
N SER A 161 -4.10 -20.98 14.00
CA SER A 161 -3.91 -22.32 14.56
C SER A 161 -5.22 -23.10 14.66
N ALA A 162 -6.30 -22.45 15.12
CA ALA A 162 -7.62 -23.07 15.24
C ALA A 162 -8.18 -23.49 13.87
N LEU A 163 -7.94 -22.71 12.80
CA LEU A 163 -8.33 -23.10 11.45
C LEU A 163 -7.65 -24.40 10.99
N VAL A 164 -6.38 -24.59 11.34
CA VAL A 164 -5.65 -25.82 11.02
C VAL A 164 -6.19 -26.98 11.85
N THR A 165 -6.34 -26.80 13.17
CA THR A 165 -6.87 -27.82 14.06
C THR A 165 -8.26 -28.30 13.62
N ILE A 166 -9.18 -27.37 13.38
CA ILE A 166 -10.55 -27.70 12.94
C ILE A 166 -10.53 -28.45 11.60
N ARG A 167 -9.70 -28.01 10.65
CA ARG A 167 -9.55 -28.70 9.36
C ARG A 167 -9.05 -30.13 9.54
N ASP A 168 -8.05 -30.32 10.39
CA ASP A 168 -7.46 -31.63 10.65
C ASP A 168 -8.46 -32.54 11.39
N ASP A 169 -9.25 -32.01 12.31
CA ASP A 169 -10.27 -32.76 13.03
C ASP A 169 -11.41 -33.19 12.10
N ILE A 170 -11.88 -32.30 11.21
CA ILE A 170 -12.84 -32.67 10.15
C ILE A 170 -12.25 -33.77 9.27
N LYS A 171 -10.99 -33.65 8.88
CA LYS A 171 -10.33 -34.65 8.04
C LYS A 171 -10.19 -36.00 8.75
N LYS A 172 -9.89 -36.02 10.05
CA LYS A 172 -9.77 -37.27 10.84
C LYS A 172 -11.12 -37.95 11.08
N HIS A 173 -12.14 -37.18 11.44
CA HIS A 173 -13.44 -37.74 11.85
C HIS A 173 -14.40 -37.95 10.67
N ARG A 174 -14.46 -37.01 9.73
CA ARG A 174 -15.37 -37.07 8.58
C ARG A 174 -14.71 -37.62 7.32
N GLY A 175 -13.38 -37.52 7.22
CA GLY A 175 -12.63 -37.99 6.05
C GLY A 175 -12.88 -39.46 5.68
N PRO A 176 -12.83 -40.42 6.63
CA PRO A 176 -13.11 -41.83 6.32
C PRO A 176 -14.50 -42.06 5.73
N ALA A 177 -15.53 -41.47 6.34
CA ALA A 177 -16.90 -41.57 5.86
C ALA A 177 -17.09 -40.92 4.48
N MET A 178 -16.48 -39.74 4.25
CA MET A 178 -16.50 -39.08 2.94
C MET A 178 -15.78 -39.91 1.88
N MET A 179 -14.67 -40.57 2.21
CA MET A 179 -13.97 -41.45 1.26
C MET A 179 -14.81 -42.68 0.91
N GLU A 180 -15.54 -43.24 1.86
CA GLU A 180 -16.46 -44.36 1.62
C GLU A 180 -17.63 -43.93 0.74
N GLU A 181 -18.29 -42.82 1.07
CA GLU A 181 -19.39 -42.23 0.29
C GLU A 181 -18.96 -41.92 -1.16
N MET A 182 -17.80 -41.27 -1.33
CA MET A 182 -17.23 -41.03 -2.66
C MET A 182 -16.91 -42.33 -3.41
N GLY A 183 -16.43 -43.36 -2.70
CA GLY A 183 -16.18 -44.68 -3.27
C GLY A 183 -17.46 -45.38 -3.72
N ASP A 184 -18.53 -45.26 -2.94
CA ASP A 184 -19.86 -45.79 -3.27
C ASP A 184 -20.48 -45.09 -4.47
N GLU A 185 -20.36 -43.77 -4.58
CA GLU A 185 -20.82 -43.03 -5.75
C GLU A 185 -20.09 -43.47 -7.04
N VAL A 186 -18.76 -43.65 -6.95
CA VAL A 186 -17.97 -44.18 -8.08
C VAL A 186 -18.42 -45.60 -8.43
N ARG A 187 -18.60 -46.49 -7.44
CA ARG A 187 -19.09 -47.86 -7.66
C ARG A 187 -20.48 -47.86 -8.30
N ALA A 188 -21.39 -47.03 -7.81
CA ALA A 188 -22.75 -46.91 -8.31
C ALA A 188 -22.77 -46.41 -9.76
N TRP A 189 -21.92 -45.44 -10.10
CA TRP A 189 -21.75 -44.98 -11.48
C TRP A 189 -21.23 -46.08 -12.41
N PHE A 190 -20.20 -46.81 -11.99
CA PHE A 190 -19.64 -47.94 -12.74
C PHE A 190 -20.68 -49.05 -13.01
N MET A 191 -21.46 -49.41 -11.98
CA MET A 191 -22.50 -50.43 -12.09
C MET A 191 -23.67 -49.95 -12.97
N GLY A 192 -24.12 -48.71 -12.78
CA GLY A 192 -25.19 -48.13 -13.61
C GLY A 192 -24.83 -48.09 -15.10
N TYR A 193 -23.59 -47.75 -15.44
CA TYR A 193 -23.12 -47.78 -16.83
C TYR A 193 -23.07 -49.22 -17.38
N LYS A 194 -22.56 -50.18 -16.59
CA LYS A 194 -22.50 -51.59 -16.98
C LYS A 194 -23.88 -52.19 -17.21
N ASP A 195 -24.86 -51.89 -16.37
CA ASP A 195 -26.21 -52.44 -16.51
C ASP A 195 -26.91 -51.97 -17.79
N GLN A 196 -26.52 -50.80 -18.32
CA GLN A 196 -27.11 -50.21 -19.53
C GLN A 196 -26.38 -50.59 -20.81
N THR A 197 -25.05 -50.68 -20.78
CA THR A 197 -24.22 -50.94 -21.97
C THR A 197 -23.67 -52.36 -22.04
N GLY A 198 -23.77 -53.13 -20.95
CA GLY A 198 -23.22 -54.48 -20.82
C GLY A 198 -21.71 -54.54 -20.65
N LYS A 199 -21.01 -53.39 -20.62
CA LYS A 199 -19.54 -53.27 -20.47
C LYS A 199 -19.21 -52.19 -19.44
N PHE A 200 -18.07 -52.31 -18.78
CA PHE A 200 -17.60 -51.26 -17.86
C PHE A 200 -17.15 -50.01 -18.64
N PRO A 201 -17.39 -48.80 -18.09
CA PRO A 201 -16.90 -47.55 -18.67
C PRO A 201 -15.39 -47.41 -18.49
N ASP A 202 -14.73 -46.74 -19.44
CA ASP A 202 -13.33 -46.32 -19.28
C ASP A 202 -13.25 -45.12 -18.33
N MET A 203 -12.15 -45.05 -17.55
CA MET A 203 -11.93 -43.93 -16.64
C MET A 203 -11.71 -42.62 -17.43
N PRO A 204 -12.34 -41.50 -17.03
CA PRO A 204 -12.12 -40.22 -17.71
C PRO A 204 -10.66 -39.79 -17.62
N THR A 205 -10.11 -39.27 -18.73
CA THR A 205 -8.74 -38.74 -18.79
C THR A 205 -8.61 -37.42 -18.02
N GLU A 206 -7.40 -37.09 -17.55
CA GLU A 206 -7.13 -35.85 -16.81
C GLU A 206 -7.49 -34.59 -17.63
N GLU A 207 -7.23 -34.60 -18.94
CA GLU A 207 -7.58 -33.51 -19.87
C GLU A 207 -9.10 -33.33 -20.04
N ALA A 208 -9.89 -34.38 -19.82
CA ALA A 208 -11.35 -34.34 -19.89
C ALA A 208 -12.03 -34.04 -18.54
N GLY A 209 -11.24 -33.74 -17.48
CA GLY A 209 -11.74 -33.42 -16.15
C GLY A 209 -11.67 -34.57 -15.13
N GLY A 210 -11.16 -35.74 -15.51
CA GLY A 210 -10.86 -36.85 -14.60
C GLY A 210 -12.04 -37.32 -13.74
N SER A 211 -11.77 -37.67 -12.48
CA SER A 211 -12.79 -38.17 -11.55
C SER A 211 -13.87 -37.14 -11.20
N ALA A 212 -13.66 -35.85 -11.44
CA ALA A 212 -14.68 -34.82 -11.24
C ALA A 212 -15.90 -35.02 -12.15
N LEU A 213 -15.71 -35.68 -13.31
CA LEU A 213 -16.81 -36.00 -14.21
C LEU A 213 -17.81 -36.99 -13.59
N ILE A 214 -17.31 -37.93 -12.76
CA ILE A 214 -18.11 -38.97 -12.09
C ILE A 214 -19.04 -38.36 -11.03
N PHE A 215 -18.53 -37.35 -10.30
CA PHE A 215 -19.27 -36.61 -9.27
C PHE A 215 -20.12 -35.47 -9.82
N SER A 216 -20.00 -35.16 -11.11
CA SER A 216 -20.82 -34.16 -11.77
C SER A 216 -22.21 -34.71 -12.07
N ARG A 217 -23.23 -33.85 -12.03
CA ARG A 217 -24.63 -34.18 -12.39
C ARG A 217 -24.78 -34.78 -13.80
N GLN A 218 -23.73 -34.66 -14.63
CA GLN A 218 -23.64 -35.18 -15.98
C GLN A 218 -23.25 -36.67 -16.01
N GLY A 219 -22.49 -37.19 -15.03
CA GLY A 219 -22.17 -38.61 -14.90
C GLY A 219 -23.40 -39.49 -14.67
N GLN A 220 -24.43 -38.97 -14.00
CA GLN A 220 -25.74 -39.63 -13.88
C GLN A 220 -26.63 -39.46 -15.12
N ALA A 221 -26.38 -38.47 -15.98
CA ALA A 221 -27.23 -38.12 -17.11
C ALA A 221 -26.75 -38.70 -18.46
N GLU A 222 -25.47 -39.04 -18.62
CA GLU A 222 -24.97 -39.67 -19.85
C GLU A 222 -25.40 -41.14 -20.01
N SER A 223 -26.02 -41.70 -18.96
CA SER A 223 -26.80 -42.93 -19.00
C SER A 223 -27.97 -42.89 -20.01
N GLU A 224 -28.59 -41.72 -20.23
CA GLU A 224 -29.80 -41.64 -21.08
C GLU A 224 -29.53 -41.16 -22.51
N ARG A 225 -28.27 -40.86 -22.88
CA ARG A 225 -28.01 -40.23 -24.18
C ARG A 225 -26.72 -40.67 -24.84
N SER A 226 -26.69 -41.91 -25.34
CA SER A 226 -25.81 -42.27 -26.47
C SER A 226 -26.36 -43.46 -27.28
N LYS A 227 -27.47 -43.21 -27.99
CA LYS A 227 -27.77 -43.85 -29.28
C LYS A 227 -28.27 -42.78 -30.25
N SER A 228 -27.37 -42.27 -31.10
CA SER A 228 -27.61 -42.04 -32.54
C SER A 228 -26.58 -41.05 -33.13
N THR A 229 -25.67 -41.58 -33.93
CA THR A 229 -25.25 -41.09 -35.26
C THR A 229 -25.01 -39.58 -35.47
N ALA A 230 -23.74 -39.21 -35.73
CA ALA A 230 -23.40 -38.13 -36.67
C ALA A 230 -23.57 -38.63 -38.13
N PRO A 231 -23.44 -37.80 -39.20
CA PRO A 231 -23.34 -36.33 -39.31
C PRO A 231 -24.27 -35.73 -40.41
N SER A 232 -24.40 -34.40 -40.52
CA SER A 232 -24.44 -33.69 -41.82
C SER A 232 -24.69 -32.17 -41.69
N SER A 233 -23.88 -31.44 -42.45
CA SER A 233 -23.80 -30.00 -42.71
C SER A 233 -25.03 -29.35 -43.35
N LYS A 234 -25.29 -28.06 -43.04
CA LYS A 234 -25.31 -26.94 -44.03
C LYS A 234 -25.64 -25.58 -43.41
N ASP A 235 -24.65 -24.70 -43.54
CA ASP A 235 -24.66 -23.29 -43.92
C ASP A 235 -25.99 -22.55 -44.22
N SER A 236 -26.00 -21.29 -43.73
CA SER A 236 -26.41 -20.04 -44.42
C SER A 236 -27.51 -19.17 -43.77
N LYS A 237 -27.04 -18.12 -43.07
CA LYS A 237 -27.18 -16.68 -43.41
C LYS A 237 -28.60 -16.14 -43.76
N LYS A 238 -29.09 -15.17 -42.95
CA LYS A 238 -29.17 -13.72 -43.28
C LYS A 238 -30.40 -12.97 -42.69
N GLY A 239 -30.10 -11.90 -41.94
CA GLY A 239 -30.88 -10.64 -41.85
C GLY A 239 -32.18 -10.66 -41.04
N GLY A 240 -32.59 -9.66 -40.25
CA GLY A 240 -32.12 -8.29 -40.07
C GLY A 240 -33.31 -7.32 -40.02
N LYS A 241 -33.45 -6.60 -38.88
CA LYS A 241 -33.94 -5.21 -38.72
C LYS A 241 -35.43 -4.92 -38.37
N GLY A 242 -35.62 -4.09 -37.33
CA GLY A 242 -36.78 -3.20 -37.07
C GLY A 242 -37.46 -3.44 -35.71
N LYS A 243 -37.18 -2.78 -34.58
CA LYS A 243 -37.25 -1.36 -34.13
C LYS A 243 -38.68 -0.76 -33.98
N LYS A 244 -39.17 -0.66 -32.74
CA LYS A 244 -40.05 0.36 -32.08
C LYS A 244 -40.82 -0.35 -30.93
N GLY A 245 -40.99 0.14 -29.70
CA GLY A 245 -40.71 1.42 -29.05
C GLY A 245 -41.88 1.76 -28.10
N VAL A 246 -41.56 2.27 -26.89
CA VAL A 246 -42.41 3.09 -25.98
C VAL A 246 -43.49 2.33 -25.20
N LYS A 247 -43.89 2.54 -23.92
CA LYS A 247 -43.47 3.23 -22.67
C LYS A 247 -44.79 3.68 -21.99
N GLU A 248 -45.13 3.17 -20.80
CA GLU A 248 -46.05 3.73 -19.78
C GLU A 248 -45.88 2.80 -18.56
N LYS A 249 -45.47 3.17 -17.34
CA LYS A 249 -45.72 4.28 -16.40
C LYS A 249 -47.19 4.43 -15.99
N GLU A 250 -47.55 3.74 -14.90
CA GLU A 250 -48.56 4.23 -13.98
C GLU A 250 -48.16 3.93 -12.52
N GLU A 251 -48.12 4.98 -11.70
CA GLU A 251 -47.94 4.99 -10.25
C GLU A 251 -49.30 4.88 -9.56
N VAL A 252 -49.44 4.03 -8.53
CA VAL A 252 -50.48 4.21 -7.50
C VAL A 252 -49.91 3.99 -6.08
N LYS A 253 -49.92 5.12 -5.36
CA LYS A 253 -49.90 5.43 -3.91
C LYS A 253 -49.94 4.31 -2.84
N LYS A 254 -48.95 4.41 -1.91
CA LYS A 254 -48.96 4.44 -0.40
C LYS A 254 -50.27 4.02 0.31
N ARG A 255 -50.35 3.34 1.49
CA ARG A 255 -49.55 2.86 2.66
C ARG A 255 -50.61 2.34 3.71
N PRO A 256 -50.34 1.84 4.97
CA PRO A 256 -49.17 1.21 5.64
C PRO A 256 -49.54 -0.12 6.42
N GLU A 257 -48.60 -0.62 7.27
CA GLU A 257 -48.67 -1.75 8.24
C GLU A 257 -48.62 -3.17 7.63
N ASP A 258 -47.75 -4.12 8.01
CA ASP A 258 -47.15 -4.46 9.30
C ASP A 258 -45.75 -5.10 9.18
N GLU A 259 -45.04 -5.04 10.32
CA GLU A 259 -43.92 -5.84 10.83
C GLU A 259 -43.44 -7.06 10.03
N GLU A 260 -42.15 -7.09 9.67
CA GLU A 260 -41.18 -8.12 10.08
C GLU A 260 -39.79 -7.86 9.46
N ASP A 261 -38.78 -8.02 10.31
CA ASP A 261 -37.35 -7.77 10.08
C ASP A 261 -36.78 -8.71 9.00
N LEU A 262 -36.81 -8.26 7.73
CA LEU A 262 -36.14 -8.97 6.63
C LEU A 262 -34.68 -8.54 6.54
N GLY A 263 -33.83 -9.37 7.16
CA GLY A 263 -32.38 -9.25 7.16
C GLY A 263 -31.74 -8.94 5.80
N PHE A 264 -30.57 -8.31 5.88
CA PHE A 264 -29.78 -7.84 4.76
C PHE A 264 -29.55 -8.92 3.67
N LYS A 265 -30.18 -8.75 2.50
CA LYS A 265 -29.95 -9.59 1.31
C LYS A 265 -28.91 -8.92 0.40
N MET A 266 -27.77 -9.60 0.21
CA MET A 266 -26.76 -9.21 -0.78
C MET A 266 -27.29 -9.42 -2.20
N SER A 267 -27.41 -8.36 -3.00
CA SER A 267 -27.70 -8.47 -4.43
C SER A 267 -26.43 -8.87 -5.20
N GLY A 268 -26.58 -9.75 -6.21
CA GLY A 268 -25.48 -10.27 -7.02
C GLY A 268 -24.68 -9.18 -7.75
N SER A 269 -23.35 -9.27 -7.67
CA SER A 269 -22.40 -8.35 -8.30
C SER A 269 -22.18 -8.70 -9.77
N SER A 270 -22.36 -7.73 -10.66
CA SER A 270 -22.15 -7.84 -12.12
C SER A 270 -20.71 -7.48 -12.55
N PHE A 271 -19.69 -8.02 -11.88
CA PHE A 271 -18.28 -7.64 -12.15
C PHE A 271 -17.48 -8.63 -13.01
N LEU A 272 -18.13 -9.48 -13.80
CA LEU A 272 -17.50 -10.17 -14.91
C LEU A 272 -18.51 -10.29 -16.05
N ALA A 273 -18.40 -9.39 -17.01
CA ALA A 273 -18.94 -9.50 -18.36
C ALA A 273 -17.82 -9.13 -19.34
#